data_AF-A0A1Q3DVX7-F1
#
_entry.id   AF-A0A1Q3DVX7-F1
#
_cell.length_a   1.000
_cell.length_b   1.000
_cell.length_c   1.000
_cell.angle_alpha   90.00
_cell.angle_beta   90.00
_cell.angle_gamma   90.00
#
_symmetry.space_group_name_H-M   'P 1'
#
loop_
_entity.id
_entity.type
_entity.pdbx_description
1 polymer ?
#
loop_
_entity_poly.entity_id
_entity_poly.type
_entity_poly.pdbx_seq_one_letter_code
_entity_poly.pdbx_strand_id
1 'polypeptide(L)'
;MYFLDCFLNSERPVLDHSSVKNIPDALTTEDATRLRDSFRVSPRDQVNCATSARLWEELLERYRLPFLLLRVADLRFITRGPGSQMTSLHLYVELGKMIQDEIYDVWLSQLLDSVTKQTNNMLSAYKSAQNITPNQHWRRRTSEDPFPYCRMPKAFIDELRQNWKKLSTMDSSVLSKFINLHCLETNVIEGTVQFDPTATTMLVQVGFLNEAAPGQITDSNIISGTVRQSRDALLILQDTHKAVDEIFELVKTRPVVITPDNVLLERNDVDPFAAAAWISHVFITIHPFEDGNGRLSRMLASIPLLLQELPPICIGLSEKSNYNGFLNATRSYRNGDYEELMKVLHQGTLSSLSQLRLHLSGLQF
;
A
#
# COMPACT_ATOMS: atom_id res chain seq x y z
N MET A 1 -18.47 3.58 -28.11
CA MET A 1 -18.33 4.21 -26.77
C MET A 1 -17.30 3.39 -26.01
N TYR A 2 -16.30 4.00 -25.37
CA TYR A 2 -15.14 3.27 -24.84
C TYR A 2 -15.34 2.90 -23.37
N PHE A 3 -15.86 1.70 -23.10
CA PHE A 3 -15.97 1.09 -21.76
C PHE A 3 -15.93 -0.44 -21.88
N LEU A 4 -15.75 -1.14 -20.75
CA LEU A 4 -15.92 -2.60 -20.65
C LEU A 4 -17.10 -2.88 -19.71
N ASP A 5 -18.05 -3.71 -20.14
CA ASP A 5 -19.27 -4.02 -19.37
C ASP A 5 -18.95 -4.56 -17.96
N CYS A 6 -17.90 -5.39 -17.84
CA CYS A 6 -17.47 -5.98 -16.57
C CYS A 6 -16.92 -4.96 -15.56
N PHE A 7 -16.69 -3.71 -15.97
CA PHE A 7 -16.14 -2.64 -15.14
C PHE A 7 -17.02 -1.38 -15.12
N LEU A 8 -18.21 -1.40 -15.72
CA LEU A 8 -19.07 -0.22 -15.80
C LEU A 8 -19.86 -0.02 -14.49
N ASN A 9 -19.65 1.12 -13.82
CA ASN A 9 -20.53 1.51 -12.72
C ASN A 9 -21.87 2.03 -13.27
N SER A 10 -22.95 1.27 -13.05
CA SER A 10 -24.31 1.64 -13.41
C SER A 10 -25.03 2.51 -12.37
N GLU A 11 -24.44 2.71 -11.18
CA GLU A 11 -25.03 3.53 -10.11
C GLU A 11 -24.80 5.04 -10.32
N ARG A 12 -23.82 5.42 -11.15
CA ARG A 12 -23.47 6.82 -11.44
C ARG A 12 -24.22 7.37 -12.67
N PRO A 13 -24.41 8.70 -12.79
CA PRO A 13 -25.01 9.30 -13.98
C PRO A 13 -24.16 9.11 -15.24
N VAL A 14 -24.82 9.20 -16.39
CA VAL A 14 -24.17 9.18 -17.71
C VAL A 14 -23.61 10.57 -18.00
N LEU A 15 -22.28 10.68 -17.95
CA LEU A 15 -21.57 11.93 -18.22
C LEU A 15 -21.49 12.22 -19.73
N ASP A 16 -22.00 13.37 -20.16
CA ASP A 16 -21.87 13.89 -21.52
C ASP A 16 -20.74 14.93 -21.66
N HIS A 17 -19.58 14.61 -21.10
CA HIS A 17 -18.39 15.46 -21.23
C HIS A 17 -17.38 14.82 -22.19
N SER A 18 -16.85 15.60 -23.14
CA SER A 18 -15.93 15.10 -24.18
C SER A 18 -14.67 14.45 -23.60
N SER A 19 -14.12 15.03 -22.53
CA SER A 19 -12.94 14.53 -21.82
C SER A 19 -13.11 13.17 -21.13
N VAL A 20 -14.34 12.65 -21.01
CA VAL A 20 -14.62 11.31 -20.44
C VAL A 20 -15.28 10.33 -21.41
N LYS A 21 -15.73 10.83 -22.57
CA LYS A 21 -16.28 10.01 -23.67
C LYS A 21 -15.21 9.52 -24.65
N ASN A 22 -14.25 10.38 -24.99
CA ASN A 22 -13.25 10.14 -26.03
C ASN A 22 -11.90 9.75 -25.44
N ILE A 23 -11.16 8.87 -26.13
CA ILE A 23 -9.76 8.59 -25.80
C ILE A 23 -8.97 9.91 -25.94
N PRO A 24 -8.25 10.39 -24.90
CA PRO A 24 -7.59 11.69 -24.95
C PRO A 24 -6.42 11.77 -25.93
N ASP A 25 -6.30 12.90 -26.63
CA ASP A 25 -5.19 13.18 -27.56
C ASP A 25 -3.83 13.41 -26.87
N ALA A 26 -3.82 13.55 -25.54
CA ALA A 26 -2.60 13.70 -24.73
C ALA A 26 -1.84 12.38 -24.51
N LEU A 27 -2.40 11.24 -24.92
CA LEU A 27 -1.74 9.94 -24.88
C LEU A 27 -0.74 9.79 -26.04
N THR A 28 0.32 9.01 -25.85
CA THR A 28 1.17 8.59 -26.98
C THR A 28 0.36 7.71 -27.95
N THR A 29 0.76 7.66 -29.23
CA THR A 29 0.13 6.79 -30.23
C THR A 29 0.10 5.31 -29.80
N GLU A 30 1.15 4.87 -29.10
CA GLU A 30 1.24 3.52 -28.53
C GLU A 30 0.24 3.31 -27.40
N ASP A 31 0.26 4.16 -26.37
CA ASP A 31 -0.65 4.04 -25.21
C ASP A 31 -2.11 4.21 -25.60
N ALA A 32 -2.43 5.12 -26.53
CA ALA A 32 -3.76 5.27 -27.10
C ALA A 32 -4.23 4.02 -27.87
N THR A 33 -3.31 3.27 -28.47
CA THR A 33 -3.61 2.00 -29.16
C THR A 33 -3.81 0.87 -28.16
N ARG A 34 -2.88 0.69 -27.21
CA ARG A 34 -3.00 -0.26 -26.07
C ARG A 34 -4.35 -0.08 -25.36
N LEU A 35 -4.69 1.17 -25.04
CA LEU A 35 -5.95 1.53 -24.39
C LEU A 35 -7.16 1.22 -25.27
N ARG A 36 -7.13 1.54 -26.57
CA ARG A 36 -8.23 1.23 -27.50
C ARG A 36 -8.49 -0.27 -27.61
N ASP A 37 -7.43 -1.08 -27.66
CA ASP A 37 -7.55 -2.54 -27.75
C ASP A 37 -8.05 -3.19 -26.46
N SER A 38 -7.73 -2.61 -25.29
CA SER A 38 -8.26 -3.09 -24.00
C SER A 38 -9.80 -3.08 -23.93
N PHE A 39 -10.47 -2.17 -24.64
CA PHE A 39 -11.95 -2.13 -24.72
C PHE A 39 -12.55 -3.21 -25.64
N ARG A 40 -11.73 -4.00 -26.35
CA ARG A 40 -12.18 -5.07 -27.26
C ARG A 40 -12.22 -6.45 -26.58
N VAL A 41 -11.82 -6.53 -25.32
CA VAL A 41 -11.78 -7.76 -24.53
C VAL A 41 -13.20 -8.25 -24.21
N SER A 42 -13.42 -9.56 -24.25
CA SER A 42 -14.70 -10.16 -23.83
C SER A 42 -14.90 -10.01 -22.32
N PRO A 43 -16.06 -9.50 -21.84
CA PRO A 43 -16.35 -9.41 -20.39
C PRO A 43 -16.35 -10.74 -19.62
N ARG A 44 -16.29 -11.89 -20.32
CA ARG A 44 -16.19 -13.23 -19.74
C ARG A 44 -14.74 -13.71 -19.56
N ASP A 45 -13.78 -13.04 -20.20
CA ASP A 45 -12.35 -13.39 -20.13
C ASP A 45 -11.68 -12.67 -18.96
N GLN A 46 -11.77 -13.28 -17.77
CA GLN A 46 -11.24 -12.71 -16.54
C GLN A 46 -9.73 -12.38 -16.62
N VAL A 47 -8.95 -13.11 -17.42
CA VAL A 47 -7.51 -12.90 -17.55
C VAL A 47 -7.24 -11.63 -18.35
N ASN A 48 -7.86 -11.48 -19.52
CA ASN A 48 -7.68 -10.29 -20.35
C ASN A 48 -8.37 -9.05 -19.77
N CYS A 49 -9.47 -9.22 -19.02
CA CYS A 49 -10.06 -8.15 -18.21
C CYS A 49 -9.07 -7.67 -17.13
N ALA A 50 -8.40 -8.58 -16.42
CA ALA A 50 -7.39 -8.21 -15.42
C ALA A 50 -6.14 -7.54 -16.05
N THR A 51 -5.72 -7.97 -17.25
CA THR A 51 -4.66 -7.29 -18.03
C THR A 51 -5.08 -5.86 -18.41
N SER A 52 -6.32 -5.68 -18.84
CA SER A 52 -6.89 -4.36 -19.18
C SER A 52 -6.97 -3.44 -17.97
N ALA A 53 -7.39 -3.96 -16.81
CA ALA A 53 -7.43 -3.24 -15.54
C ALA A 53 -6.05 -2.69 -15.16
N ARG A 54 -5.00 -3.52 -15.22
CA ARG A 54 -3.61 -3.10 -14.92
C ARG A 54 -3.12 -2.01 -15.86
N LEU A 55 -3.43 -2.11 -17.16
CA LEU A 55 -3.11 -1.08 -18.14
C LEU A 55 -3.79 0.26 -17.80
N TRP A 56 -5.05 0.23 -17.38
CA TRP A 56 -5.76 1.48 -17.03
C TRP A 56 -5.16 2.16 -15.79
N GLU A 57 -4.70 1.38 -14.81
CA GLU A 57 -3.97 1.93 -13.65
C GLU A 57 -2.58 2.48 -14.04
N GLU A 58 -1.80 1.77 -14.87
CA GLU A 58 -0.51 2.25 -15.43
C GLU A 58 -0.69 3.60 -16.13
N LEU A 59 -1.69 3.71 -17.01
CA LEU A 59 -1.96 4.93 -17.75
C LEU A 59 -2.50 6.06 -16.87
N LEU A 60 -3.28 5.74 -15.83
CA LEU A 60 -3.74 6.74 -14.85
C LEU A 60 -2.56 7.34 -14.08
N GLU A 61 -1.62 6.51 -13.62
CA GLU A 61 -0.40 7.00 -12.94
C GLU A 61 0.44 7.90 -13.87
N ARG A 62 0.50 7.59 -15.19
CA ARG A 62 1.28 8.38 -16.18
C ARG A 62 0.63 9.68 -16.62
N TYR A 63 -0.69 9.70 -16.85
CA TYR A 63 -1.37 10.81 -17.55
C TYR A 63 -2.45 11.54 -16.74
N ARG A 64 -3.06 10.86 -15.74
CA ARG A 64 -4.06 11.42 -14.81
C ARG A 64 -5.17 12.30 -15.44
N LEU A 65 -5.75 11.83 -16.54
CA LEU A 65 -6.78 12.52 -17.32
C LEU A 65 -8.20 12.15 -16.88
N PRO A 66 -9.22 13.01 -17.05
CA PRO A 66 -10.63 12.72 -16.70
C PRO A 66 -11.15 11.38 -17.23
N PHE A 67 -10.82 11.02 -18.47
CA PHE A 67 -11.16 9.72 -19.06
C PHE A 67 -10.64 8.54 -18.23
N LEU A 68 -9.37 8.60 -17.80
CA LEU A 68 -8.72 7.55 -17.04
C LEU A 68 -9.19 7.53 -15.59
N LEU A 69 -9.40 8.70 -14.98
CA LEU A 69 -9.99 8.85 -13.64
C LEU A 69 -11.35 8.11 -13.59
N LEU A 70 -12.24 8.38 -14.55
CA LEU A 70 -13.55 7.73 -14.60
C LEU A 70 -13.45 6.21 -14.80
N ARG A 71 -12.60 5.74 -15.72
CA ARG A 71 -12.49 4.29 -16.01
C ARG A 71 -11.86 3.50 -14.88
N VAL A 72 -10.86 4.05 -14.19
CA VAL A 72 -10.25 3.40 -13.02
C VAL A 72 -11.16 3.53 -11.79
N ALA A 73 -11.90 4.62 -11.62
CA ALA A 73 -12.91 4.75 -10.56
C ALA A 73 -14.02 3.70 -10.71
N ASP A 74 -14.58 3.53 -11.91
CA ASP A 74 -15.60 2.52 -12.20
C ASP A 74 -15.06 1.09 -12.01
N LEU A 75 -13.86 0.81 -12.52
CA LEU A 75 -13.13 -0.45 -12.33
C LEU A 75 -12.98 -0.80 -10.84
N ARG A 76 -12.49 0.14 -10.03
CA ARG A 76 -12.30 -0.06 -8.59
C ARG A 76 -13.65 -0.22 -7.86
N PHE A 77 -14.66 0.55 -8.25
CA PHE A 77 -16.01 0.44 -7.69
C PHE A 77 -16.63 -0.95 -7.93
N ILE A 78 -16.57 -1.44 -9.17
CA ILE A 78 -17.22 -2.70 -9.59
C ILE A 78 -16.46 -3.93 -9.14
N THR A 79 -15.12 -3.93 -9.21
CA THR A 79 -14.33 -5.10 -8.78
C THR A 79 -14.42 -5.37 -7.28
N ARG A 80 -14.91 -4.40 -6.48
CA ARG A 80 -15.11 -4.47 -5.02
C ARG A 80 -13.94 -5.13 -4.30
N GLY A 81 -12.74 -4.80 -4.76
CA GLY A 81 -11.52 -5.24 -4.12
C GLY A 81 -11.41 -4.64 -2.71
N PRO A 82 -10.59 -5.25 -1.83
CA PRO A 82 -10.11 -4.57 -0.64
C PRO A 82 -9.51 -3.20 -0.99
N GLY A 83 -9.88 -2.16 -0.24
CA GLY A 83 -9.47 -0.76 -0.42
C GLY A 83 -10.11 -0.05 -1.61
N SER A 84 -10.84 -0.79 -2.45
CA SER A 84 -11.30 -0.30 -3.75
C SER A 84 -12.43 0.73 -3.66
N GLN A 85 -13.26 0.69 -2.62
CA GLN A 85 -14.34 1.68 -2.41
C GLN A 85 -13.79 3.07 -2.08
N MET A 86 -12.86 3.20 -1.11
CA MET A 86 -12.23 4.48 -0.75
C MET A 86 -11.32 5.01 -1.86
N THR A 87 -10.54 4.14 -2.51
CA THR A 87 -9.68 4.56 -3.62
C THR A 87 -10.47 4.91 -4.88
N SER A 88 -11.62 4.26 -5.15
CA SER A 88 -12.57 4.69 -6.19
C SER A 88 -13.18 6.05 -5.86
N LEU A 89 -13.65 6.24 -4.63
CA LEU A 89 -14.27 7.49 -4.16
C LEU A 89 -13.36 8.71 -4.35
N HIS A 90 -12.07 8.60 -3.99
CA HIS A 90 -11.10 9.67 -4.23
C HIS A 90 -10.95 10.02 -5.72
N LEU A 91 -10.94 9.02 -6.62
CA LEU A 91 -10.88 9.27 -8.06
C LEU A 91 -12.17 9.92 -8.59
N TYR A 92 -13.33 9.55 -8.04
CA TYR A 92 -14.59 10.23 -8.36
C TYR A 92 -14.62 11.68 -7.85
N VAL A 93 -14.07 11.98 -6.67
CA VAL A 93 -13.93 13.35 -6.14
C VAL A 93 -12.93 14.18 -6.96
N GLU A 94 -11.82 13.58 -7.39
CA GLU A 94 -10.87 14.24 -8.28
C GLU A 94 -11.50 14.55 -9.65
N LEU A 95 -12.28 13.61 -10.20
CA LEU A 95 -13.00 13.82 -11.45
C LEU A 95 -14.04 14.94 -11.37
N GLY A 96 -14.85 14.99 -10.30
CA GLY A 96 -15.89 16.02 -10.12
C GLY A 96 -15.33 17.44 -10.23
N LYS A 97 -14.21 17.68 -9.55
CA LYS A 97 -13.45 18.94 -9.61
C LYS A 97 -12.99 19.32 -11.02
N MET A 98 -12.78 18.35 -11.90
CA MET A 98 -12.35 18.56 -13.29
C MET A 98 -13.50 18.73 -14.30
N ILE A 99 -14.68 18.13 -14.04
CA ILE A 99 -15.81 18.16 -15.00
C ILE A 99 -16.92 19.14 -14.63
N GLN A 100 -17.08 19.50 -13.34
CA GLN A 100 -18.04 20.50 -12.85
C GLN A 100 -19.48 20.25 -13.33
N ASP A 101 -19.96 19.00 -13.17
CA ASP A 101 -21.29 18.55 -13.60
C ASP A 101 -22.22 18.43 -12.38
N GLU A 102 -23.29 19.22 -12.35
CA GLU A 102 -24.21 19.31 -11.19
C GLU A 102 -24.88 17.97 -10.86
N ILE A 103 -25.24 17.17 -11.87
CA ILE A 103 -25.92 15.88 -11.66
C ILE A 103 -24.95 14.87 -11.05
N TYR A 104 -23.71 14.89 -11.53
CA TYR A 104 -22.62 14.10 -10.98
C TYR A 104 -22.26 14.51 -9.55
N ASP A 105 -22.19 15.82 -9.25
CA ASP A 105 -21.83 16.30 -7.91
C ASP A 105 -22.92 15.97 -6.87
N VAL A 106 -24.20 15.98 -7.25
CA VAL A 106 -25.31 15.48 -6.41
C VAL A 106 -25.17 13.98 -6.14
N TRP A 107 -24.91 13.18 -7.17
CA TRP A 107 -24.68 11.73 -7.01
C TRP A 107 -23.45 11.44 -6.14
N LEU A 108 -22.35 12.15 -6.37
CA LEU A 108 -21.09 12.01 -5.63
C LEU A 108 -21.27 12.38 -4.15
N SER A 109 -22.07 13.40 -3.85
CA SER A 109 -22.41 13.78 -2.47
C SER A 109 -23.19 12.67 -1.76
N GLN A 110 -24.17 12.06 -2.44
CA GLN A 110 -24.92 10.91 -1.90
C GLN A 110 -24.03 9.68 -1.69
N LEU A 111 -23.08 9.43 -2.61
CA LEU A 111 -22.09 8.36 -2.46
C LEU A 111 -21.15 8.63 -1.27
N LEU A 112 -20.65 9.85 -1.12
CA LEU A 112 -19.81 10.29 0.00
C LEU A 112 -20.50 10.04 1.35
N ASP A 113 -21.76 10.48 1.49
CA ASP A 113 -22.55 10.27 2.72
C ASP A 113 -22.77 8.78 3.01
N SER A 114 -23.11 7.98 1.98
CA SER A 114 -23.33 6.54 2.11
C SER A 114 -22.06 5.80 2.56
N VAL A 115 -20.93 6.05 1.90
CA VAL A 115 -19.62 5.48 2.24
C VAL A 115 -19.21 5.91 3.65
N THR A 116 -19.30 7.21 3.98
CA THR A 116 -18.92 7.74 5.29
C THR A 116 -19.76 7.12 6.41
N LYS A 117 -21.07 6.95 6.19
CA LYS A 117 -21.97 6.29 7.14
C LYS A 117 -21.64 4.80 7.31
N GLN A 118 -21.34 4.09 6.22
CA GLN A 118 -20.89 2.69 6.26
C GLN A 118 -19.58 2.56 7.07
N THR A 119 -18.57 3.37 6.76
CA THR A 119 -17.27 3.38 7.45
C THR A 119 -17.40 3.73 8.94
N ASN A 120 -18.21 4.73 9.30
CA ASN A 120 -18.44 5.09 10.70
C ASN A 120 -19.19 3.99 11.49
N ASN A 121 -20.19 3.36 10.88
CA ASN A 121 -20.89 2.22 11.48
C ASN A 121 -19.92 1.03 11.70
N MET A 122 -19.08 0.75 10.71
CA MET A 122 -18.05 -0.30 10.78
C MET A 122 -17.01 -0.01 11.86
N LEU A 123 -16.48 1.21 11.94
CA LEU A 123 -15.52 1.61 12.96
C LEU A 123 -16.13 1.57 14.38
N SER A 124 -17.40 1.97 14.52
CA SER A 124 -18.15 1.86 15.77
C SER A 124 -18.34 0.39 16.19
N ALA A 125 -18.67 -0.48 15.22
CA ALA A 125 -18.74 -1.93 15.46
C ALA A 125 -17.37 -2.49 15.89
N TYR A 126 -16.27 -2.18 15.19
CA TYR A 126 -14.93 -2.65 15.58
C TYR A 126 -14.51 -2.17 16.98
N LYS A 127 -14.84 -0.93 17.37
CA LYS A 127 -14.52 -0.40 18.71
C LYS A 127 -15.37 -0.99 19.85
N SER A 128 -16.52 -1.60 19.54
CA SER A 128 -17.45 -2.14 20.53
C SER A 128 -17.56 -3.66 20.52
N ALA A 129 -17.08 -4.33 19.46
CA ALA A 129 -17.19 -5.77 19.31
C ALA A 129 -16.12 -6.52 20.13
N GLN A 130 -16.56 -7.55 20.85
CA GLN A 130 -15.65 -8.56 21.42
C GLN A 130 -15.10 -9.51 20.35
N ASN A 131 -15.78 -9.66 19.21
CA ASN A 131 -15.37 -10.49 18.08
C ASN A 131 -15.48 -9.70 16.77
N ILE A 132 -14.34 -9.49 16.12
CA ILE A 132 -14.23 -8.85 14.81
C ILE A 132 -14.72 -9.84 13.74
N THR A 133 -15.73 -9.47 12.95
CA THR A 133 -16.12 -10.22 11.74
C THR A 133 -15.47 -9.53 10.53
N PRO A 134 -14.51 -10.17 9.84
CA PRO A 134 -13.88 -9.58 8.65
C PRO A 134 -14.88 -9.36 7.51
N ASN A 135 -14.76 -8.24 6.80
CA ASN A 135 -15.68 -7.88 5.71
C ASN A 135 -15.51 -8.76 4.45
N GLN A 136 -14.51 -9.64 4.41
CA GLN A 136 -14.25 -10.54 3.29
C GLN A 136 -14.38 -12.01 3.69
N HIS A 137 -14.84 -12.83 2.74
CA HIS A 137 -14.90 -14.27 2.91
C HIS A 137 -13.49 -14.86 2.94
N TRP A 138 -13.12 -15.45 4.07
CA TRP A 138 -11.81 -16.07 4.31
C TRP A 138 -11.43 -17.05 3.19
N ARG A 139 -10.29 -16.79 2.53
CA ARG A 139 -9.75 -17.67 1.50
C ARG A 139 -9.02 -18.86 2.12
N ARG A 140 -9.79 -19.87 2.53
CA ARG A 140 -9.39 -21.07 3.31
C ARG A 140 -8.09 -21.79 2.89
N ARG A 141 -7.58 -21.62 1.66
CA ARG A 141 -6.36 -22.29 1.16
C ARG A 141 -5.04 -21.73 1.73
N THR A 142 -5.07 -20.66 2.53
CA THR A 142 -3.84 -20.06 3.08
C THR A 142 -3.22 -20.85 4.23
N SER A 143 -3.98 -21.69 4.93
CA SER A 143 -3.43 -22.61 5.95
C SER A 143 -2.68 -23.81 5.35
N GLU A 144 -2.74 -23.97 4.02
CA GLU A 144 -2.06 -25.05 3.28
C GLU A 144 -0.74 -24.56 2.65
N ASP A 145 -0.43 -23.26 2.71
CA ASP A 145 0.78 -22.68 2.14
C ASP A 145 2.02 -23.06 2.97
N PRO A 146 2.98 -23.84 2.43
CA PRO A 146 4.12 -24.34 3.19
C PRO A 146 5.01 -23.21 3.68
N PHE A 147 5.59 -23.40 4.88
CA PHE A 147 6.65 -22.51 5.37
C PHE A 147 7.89 -22.60 4.46
N PRO A 148 8.64 -21.51 4.22
CA PRO A 148 9.76 -21.54 3.29
C PRO A 148 10.88 -22.43 3.82
N TYR A 149 11.47 -23.23 2.93
CA TYR A 149 12.64 -24.05 3.22
C TYR A 149 13.96 -23.30 2.97
N CYS A 150 13.91 -22.23 2.17
CA CYS A 150 15.04 -21.38 1.82
C CYS A 150 15.50 -20.52 3.01
N ARG A 151 16.80 -20.18 3.03
CA ARG A 151 17.44 -19.32 4.05
C ARG A 151 18.25 -18.24 3.34
N MET A 152 18.27 -17.03 3.90
CA MET A 152 19.16 -15.97 3.42
C MET A 152 20.62 -16.34 3.70
N PRO A 153 21.56 -15.93 2.83
CA PRO A 153 22.98 -15.99 3.12
C PRO A 153 23.27 -15.24 4.43
N LYS A 154 23.94 -15.89 5.39
CA LYS A 154 24.22 -15.30 6.71
C LYS A 154 24.91 -13.92 6.61
N ALA A 155 25.80 -13.75 5.62
CA ALA A 155 26.47 -12.49 5.34
C ALA A 155 25.51 -11.31 5.12
N PHE A 156 24.36 -11.53 4.47
CA PHE A 156 23.37 -10.48 4.17
C PHE A 156 22.63 -10.04 5.44
N ILE A 157 22.32 -10.98 6.35
CA ILE A 157 21.75 -10.69 7.66
C ILE A 157 22.78 -9.95 8.54
N ASP A 158 24.03 -10.41 8.54
CA ASP A 158 25.10 -9.84 9.36
C ASP A 158 25.49 -8.42 8.88
N GLU A 159 25.47 -8.15 7.57
CA GLU A 159 25.61 -6.79 7.01
C GLU A 159 24.49 -5.87 7.51
N LEU A 160 23.24 -6.29 7.38
CA LEU A 160 22.08 -5.50 7.80
C LEU A 160 22.14 -5.17 9.30
N ARG A 161 22.49 -6.17 10.13
CA ARG A 161 22.68 -6.00 11.58
C ARG A 161 23.81 -5.04 11.91
N GLN A 162 24.93 -5.09 11.19
CA GLN A 162 26.05 -4.16 11.38
C GLN A 162 25.68 -2.73 11.03
N ASN A 163 25.02 -2.52 9.88
CA ASN A 163 24.55 -1.21 9.45
C ASN A 163 23.51 -0.62 10.42
N TRP A 164 22.54 -1.43 10.86
CA TRP A 164 21.56 -1.03 11.86
C TRP A 164 22.19 -0.65 13.20
N LYS A 165 23.00 -1.55 13.78
CA LYS A 165 23.68 -1.30 15.05
C LYS A 165 24.55 -0.05 15.01
N LYS A 166 25.27 0.18 13.90
CA LYS A 166 26.08 1.39 13.69
C LYS A 166 25.23 2.67 13.75
N LEU A 167 24.09 2.70 13.07
CA LEU A 167 23.17 3.85 13.13
C LEU A 167 22.62 4.04 14.55
N SER A 168 22.08 2.97 15.16
CA SER A 168 21.50 3.03 16.51
C SER A 168 22.50 3.44 17.60
N THR A 169 23.81 3.20 17.40
CA THR A 169 24.86 3.72 18.30
C THR A 169 25.21 5.19 18.08
N MET A 170 24.86 5.78 16.93
CA MET A 170 25.11 7.20 16.61
C MET A 170 23.96 8.11 17.04
N ASP A 171 22.72 7.63 16.96
CA ASP A 171 21.52 8.40 17.30
C ASP A 171 20.44 7.45 17.87
N SER A 172 20.04 7.69 19.13
CA SER A 172 19.03 6.88 19.83
C SER A 172 17.62 7.03 19.24
N SER A 173 17.37 8.08 18.45
CA SER A 173 16.10 8.30 17.74
C SER A 173 16.01 7.57 16.39
N VAL A 174 17.06 6.85 15.97
CA VAL A 174 17.11 6.07 14.71
C VAL A 174 15.89 5.17 14.53
N LEU A 175 15.42 4.50 15.59
CA LEU A 175 14.24 3.65 15.49
C LEU A 175 12.97 4.45 15.15
N SER A 176 12.71 5.56 15.84
CA SER A 176 11.55 6.41 15.57
C SER A 176 11.62 7.02 14.16
N LYS A 177 12.79 7.48 13.73
CA LYS A 177 12.98 8.03 12.37
C LYS A 177 12.85 6.96 11.29
N PHE A 178 13.27 5.71 11.56
CA PHE A 178 13.04 4.59 10.65
C PHE A 178 11.57 4.17 10.59
N ILE A 179 10.83 4.27 11.71
CA ILE A 179 9.36 4.11 11.74
C ILE A 179 8.67 5.20 10.92
N ASN A 180 9.11 6.46 11.00
CA ASN A 180 8.61 7.53 10.13
C ASN A 180 8.85 7.22 8.64
N LEU A 181 10.07 6.78 8.29
CA LEU A 181 10.39 6.36 6.92
C LEU A 181 9.53 5.19 6.45
N HIS A 182 9.33 4.16 7.29
CA HIS A 182 8.41 3.06 7.01
C HIS A 182 6.99 3.58 6.75
N CYS A 183 6.47 4.48 7.58
CA CYS A 183 5.13 5.04 7.43
C CYS A 183 4.95 5.83 6.12
N LEU A 184 6.00 6.51 5.65
CA LEU A 184 6.00 7.19 4.36
C LEU A 184 6.02 6.18 3.21
N GLU A 185 7.06 5.35 3.12
CA GLU A 185 7.25 4.40 2.01
C GLU A 185 6.11 3.37 1.91
N THR A 186 5.55 2.93 3.05
CA THR A 186 4.39 2.02 3.06
C THR A 186 3.13 2.67 2.49
N ASN A 187 2.94 3.99 2.63
CA ASN A 187 1.82 4.72 2.00
C ASN A 187 2.11 5.09 0.54
N VAL A 188 3.38 5.24 0.16
CA VAL A 188 3.81 5.39 -1.24
C VAL A 188 3.57 4.10 -2.03
N ILE A 189 3.87 2.93 -1.46
CA ILE A 189 3.63 1.62 -2.10
C ILE A 189 2.15 1.38 -2.39
N GLU A 190 1.25 1.66 -1.44
CA GLU A 190 -0.21 1.53 -1.68
C GLU A 190 -0.76 2.62 -2.62
N GLY A 191 0.06 3.59 -3.06
CA GLY A 191 -0.41 4.73 -3.86
C GLY A 191 -1.33 5.66 -3.07
N THR A 192 -1.22 5.70 -1.74
CA THR A 192 -2.02 6.57 -0.87
C THR A 192 -1.54 8.02 -0.97
N VAL A 193 -0.27 8.29 -0.66
CA VAL A 193 0.35 9.61 -0.76
C VAL A 193 1.86 9.48 -0.98
N GLN A 194 2.43 10.39 -1.77
CA GLN A 194 3.87 10.56 -1.92
C GLN A 194 4.22 12.04 -1.82
N PHE A 195 5.20 12.37 -0.98
CA PHE A 195 5.71 13.71 -0.78
C PHE A 195 6.97 13.98 -1.61
N ASP A 196 7.29 15.26 -1.83
CA ASP A 196 8.57 15.67 -2.38
C ASP A 196 9.75 15.31 -1.42
N PRO A 197 11.02 15.33 -1.89
CA PRO A 197 12.17 14.94 -1.06
C PRO A 197 12.42 15.84 0.17
N THR A 198 12.05 17.12 0.13
CA THR A 198 12.21 18.08 1.22
C THR A 198 11.21 17.77 2.33
N ALA A 199 9.93 17.66 1.96
CA ALA A 199 8.84 17.24 2.84
C ALA A 199 9.10 15.84 3.43
N THR A 200 9.56 14.89 2.60
CA THR A 200 9.94 13.54 3.05
C THR A 200 11.04 13.60 4.11
N THR A 201 12.11 14.37 3.88
CA THR A 201 13.21 14.51 4.84
C THR A 201 12.74 15.09 6.17
N MET A 202 11.93 16.15 6.14
CA MET A 202 11.37 16.77 7.34
C MET A 202 10.47 15.79 8.11
N LEU A 203 9.59 15.07 7.42
CA LEU A 203 8.69 14.09 8.04
C LEU A 203 9.44 12.87 8.62
N VAL A 204 10.52 12.42 7.98
CA VAL A 204 11.40 11.39 8.55
C VAL A 204 12.06 11.88 9.85
N GLN A 205 12.61 13.10 9.85
CA GLN A 205 13.36 13.66 10.97
C GLN A 205 12.49 14.07 12.17
N VAL A 206 11.32 14.67 11.92
CA VAL A 206 10.45 15.32 12.93
C VAL A 206 9.22 14.47 13.28
N GLY A 207 8.78 13.58 12.38
CA GLY A 207 7.58 12.77 12.53
C GLY A 207 6.28 13.51 12.23
N PHE A 208 5.15 12.83 12.45
CA PHE A 208 3.81 13.29 12.04
C PHE A 208 3.01 13.97 13.16
N LEU A 209 3.46 13.85 14.41
CA LEU A 209 2.71 14.26 15.62
C LEU A 209 3.17 15.61 16.20
N ASN A 210 4.38 16.06 15.86
CA ASN A 210 4.93 17.33 16.33
C ASN A 210 4.48 18.47 15.42
N GLU A 211 3.63 19.37 15.91
CA GLU A 211 3.01 20.49 15.17
C GLU A 211 3.98 21.32 14.31
N ALA A 212 5.27 21.37 14.68
CA ALA A 212 6.32 22.07 13.93
C ALA A 212 6.53 21.55 12.49
N ALA A 213 6.23 20.27 12.18
CA ALA A 213 6.33 19.73 10.82
C ALA A 213 5.01 19.80 10.02
N PRO A 214 3.85 19.34 10.52
CA PRO A 214 2.54 19.51 9.89
C PRO A 214 2.24 20.95 9.47
N GLY A 215 2.62 21.95 10.27
CA GLY A 215 2.41 23.37 9.96
C GLY A 215 3.21 23.89 8.75
N GLN A 216 4.20 23.14 8.26
CA GLN A 216 5.00 23.48 7.08
C GLN A 216 4.68 22.60 5.86
N ILE A 217 3.94 21.50 6.02
CA ILE A 217 3.53 20.63 4.91
C ILE A 217 2.23 21.17 4.28
N THR A 218 2.31 21.53 3.01
CA THR A 218 1.18 22.01 2.21
C THR A 218 0.80 21.02 1.12
N ASP A 219 -0.36 21.20 0.51
CA ASP A 219 -0.83 20.36 -0.62
C ASP A 219 0.18 20.32 -1.78
N SER A 220 0.96 21.41 -1.98
CA SER A 220 1.98 21.48 -3.02
C SER A 220 3.18 20.55 -2.82
N ASN A 221 3.37 20.05 -1.59
CA ASN A 221 4.39 19.06 -1.28
C ASN A 221 3.99 17.63 -1.66
N ILE A 222 2.72 17.39 -2.04
CA ILE A 222 2.23 16.07 -2.44
C ILE A 222 2.39 15.91 -3.95
N ILE A 223 3.33 15.06 -4.36
CA ILE A 223 3.69 14.84 -5.76
C ILE A 223 2.95 13.67 -6.42
N SER A 224 2.52 12.67 -5.64
CA SER A 224 1.81 11.49 -6.18
C SER A 224 0.90 10.80 -5.14
N GLY A 225 0.21 9.75 -5.57
CA GLY A 225 -0.77 8.98 -4.78
C GLY A 225 -2.23 9.33 -5.09
N THR A 226 -3.11 9.02 -4.15
CA THR A 226 -4.58 9.17 -4.25
C THR A 226 -5.07 10.33 -3.38
N VAL A 227 -4.43 10.57 -2.24
CA VAL A 227 -4.70 11.71 -1.35
C VAL A 227 -3.90 12.93 -1.83
N ARG A 228 -4.52 14.11 -1.80
CA ARG A 228 -3.95 15.38 -2.28
C ARG A 228 -4.00 16.54 -1.30
N GLN A 229 -4.64 16.35 -0.14
CA GLN A 229 -4.69 17.34 0.93
C GLN A 229 -3.68 16.98 2.01
N SER A 230 -2.86 17.93 2.46
CA SER A 230 -1.82 17.68 3.46
C SER A 230 -2.40 17.20 4.77
N ARG A 231 -3.52 17.79 5.21
CA ARG A 231 -4.24 17.41 6.43
C ARG A 231 -4.61 15.92 6.42
N ASP A 232 -5.25 15.44 5.36
CA ASP A 232 -5.71 14.05 5.26
C ASP A 232 -4.53 13.08 5.16
N ALA A 233 -3.50 13.46 4.39
CA ALA A 233 -2.28 12.67 4.28
C ALA A 233 -1.56 12.53 5.63
N LEU A 234 -1.48 13.60 6.42
CA LEU A 234 -0.88 13.60 7.75
C LEU A 234 -1.70 12.77 8.75
N LEU A 235 -3.03 12.84 8.71
CA LEU A 235 -3.89 11.99 9.53
C LEU A 235 -3.67 10.50 9.22
N ILE A 236 -3.59 10.13 7.94
CA ILE A 236 -3.30 8.75 7.52
C ILE A 236 -1.91 8.31 7.97
N LEU A 237 -0.90 9.17 7.90
CA LEU A 237 0.45 8.88 8.39
C LEU A 237 0.48 8.72 9.92
N GLN A 238 -0.26 9.54 10.67
CA GLN A 238 -0.40 9.41 12.12
C GLN A 238 -1.07 8.09 12.51
N ASP A 239 -2.13 7.68 11.82
CA ASP A 239 -2.80 6.40 12.07
C ASP A 239 -1.94 5.20 11.64
N THR A 240 -1.17 5.34 10.56
CA THR A 240 -0.13 4.37 10.16
C THR A 240 0.92 4.24 11.27
N HIS A 241 1.42 5.34 11.83
CA HIS A 241 2.42 5.35 12.89
C HIS A 241 1.90 4.70 14.19
N LYS A 242 0.66 5.00 14.60
CA LYS A 242 0.03 4.36 15.77
C LYS A 242 -0.05 2.84 15.61
N ALA A 243 -0.43 2.36 14.42
CA ALA A 243 -0.49 0.91 14.15
C ALA A 243 0.90 0.25 14.19
N VAL A 244 1.96 0.95 13.77
CA VAL A 244 3.34 0.50 13.95
C VAL A 244 3.70 0.46 15.44
N ASP A 245 3.44 1.53 16.20
CA ASP A 245 3.74 1.60 17.64
C ASP A 245 3.05 0.47 18.42
N GLU A 246 1.78 0.18 18.13
CA GLU A 246 1.05 -0.93 18.76
C GLU A 246 1.71 -2.30 18.50
N ILE A 247 2.22 -2.52 17.28
CA ILE A 247 2.97 -3.74 16.93
C ILE A 247 4.32 -3.78 17.67
N PHE A 248 5.02 -2.66 17.79
CA PHE A 248 6.27 -2.56 18.55
C PHE A 248 6.06 -2.80 20.05
N GLU A 249 5.00 -2.25 20.65
CA GLU A 249 4.66 -2.52 22.05
C GLU A 249 4.21 -3.97 22.26
N LEU A 250 3.51 -4.58 21.31
CA LEU A 250 3.17 -6.01 21.34
C LEU A 250 4.43 -6.89 21.33
N VAL A 251 5.45 -6.53 20.54
CA VAL A 251 6.76 -7.21 20.51
C VAL A 251 7.54 -7.04 21.82
N LYS A 252 7.45 -5.88 22.48
CA LYS A 252 8.14 -5.62 23.77
C LYS A 252 7.47 -6.30 24.97
N THR A 253 6.14 -6.31 25.01
CA THR A 253 5.37 -6.58 26.24
C THR A 253 4.92 -8.03 26.41
N ARG A 254 5.04 -8.86 25.38
CA ARG A 254 4.64 -10.28 25.43
C ARG A 254 5.77 -11.18 24.93
N PRO A 255 5.93 -12.40 25.50
CA PRO A 255 6.52 -13.47 24.73
C PRO A 255 5.56 -13.76 23.59
N VAL A 256 5.77 -13.10 22.45
CA VAL A 256 4.94 -13.34 21.28
C VAL A 256 5.26 -14.75 20.83
N VAL A 257 4.41 -15.70 21.17
CA VAL A 257 4.51 -17.06 20.65
C VAL A 257 3.78 -17.05 19.33
N ILE A 258 4.54 -17.25 18.29
CA ILE A 258 4.05 -17.27 16.93
C ILE A 258 4.39 -18.72 16.46
N THR A 259 3.50 -19.46 15.79
CA THR A 259 3.56 -20.94 15.59
C THR A 259 3.22 -21.30 14.12
N PRO A 260 2.78 -22.50 13.72
CA PRO A 260 2.02 -22.62 12.45
C PRO A 260 0.69 -21.89 12.56
N ASP A 261 -0.09 -22.23 13.60
CA ASP A 261 -1.34 -21.57 14.04
C ASP A 261 -1.14 -20.17 14.66
N ASN A 262 -0.06 -19.45 14.27
CA ASN A 262 0.16 -18.00 14.46
C ASN A 262 1.23 -17.31 13.53
N VAL A 263 2.45 -17.85 13.24
CA VAL A 263 3.66 -17.09 12.73
C VAL A 263 5.11 -17.32 13.27
N LEU A 264 5.49 -18.50 13.79
CA LEU A 264 6.86 -18.95 14.21
C LEU A 264 7.79 -18.01 15.05
N LEU A 265 7.94 -18.22 16.38
CA LEU A 265 8.96 -17.53 17.22
C LEU A 265 9.70 -18.31 18.32
N GLU A 266 9.34 -19.54 18.72
CA GLU A 266 10.21 -20.32 19.63
C GLU A 266 11.45 -20.94 18.93
N ARG A 267 11.63 -20.61 17.64
CA ARG A 267 12.66 -21.18 16.77
C ARG A 267 13.74 -20.17 16.42
N ASN A 268 14.78 -20.14 17.24
CA ASN A 268 16.06 -19.46 16.93
C ASN A 268 16.75 -19.98 15.66
N ASP A 269 16.28 -21.11 15.09
CA ASP A 269 16.75 -21.68 13.84
C ASP A 269 15.97 -21.18 12.60
N VAL A 270 14.89 -20.41 12.76
CA VAL A 270 14.11 -19.83 11.65
C VAL A 270 14.79 -18.57 11.10
N ASP A 271 14.88 -18.50 9.78
CA ASP A 271 15.38 -17.33 9.07
C ASP A 271 14.36 -16.17 9.16
N PRO A 272 14.77 -14.97 9.61
CA PRO A 272 13.85 -13.86 9.84
C PRO A 272 13.22 -13.34 8.53
N PHE A 273 13.93 -13.43 7.41
CA PHE A 273 13.40 -13.04 6.09
C PHE A 273 12.45 -14.10 5.54
N ALA A 274 12.70 -15.39 5.77
CA ALA A 274 11.75 -16.44 5.43
C ALA A 274 10.41 -16.23 6.19
N ALA A 275 10.47 -15.96 7.50
CA ALA A 275 9.29 -15.65 8.29
C ALA A 275 8.59 -14.37 7.80
N ALA A 276 9.33 -13.28 7.54
CA ALA A 276 8.79 -12.04 7.01
C ALA A 276 8.11 -12.22 5.63
N ALA A 277 8.72 -12.99 4.73
CA ALA A 277 8.20 -13.29 3.40
C ALA A 277 6.93 -14.14 3.47
N TRP A 278 6.89 -15.15 4.36
CA TRP A 278 5.72 -15.97 4.60
C TRP A 278 4.57 -15.16 5.21
N ILE A 279 4.83 -14.36 6.25
CA ILE A 279 3.83 -13.44 6.84
C ILE A 279 3.27 -12.51 5.76
N SER A 280 4.14 -11.89 4.96
CA SER A 280 3.74 -10.97 3.90
C SER A 280 2.80 -11.66 2.92
N HIS A 281 3.21 -12.83 2.40
CA HIS A 281 2.43 -13.61 1.45
C HIS A 281 1.09 -14.10 2.00
N VAL A 282 1.08 -14.70 3.20
CA VAL A 282 -0.11 -15.32 3.78
C VAL A 282 -1.12 -14.26 4.19
N PHE A 283 -0.69 -13.21 4.89
CA PHE A 283 -1.59 -12.14 5.34
C PHE A 283 -2.26 -11.44 4.15
N ILE A 284 -1.50 -11.05 3.13
CA ILE A 284 -2.04 -10.38 1.94
C ILE A 284 -2.92 -11.30 1.07
N THR A 285 -2.88 -12.62 1.30
CA THR A 285 -3.70 -13.61 0.60
C THR A 285 -4.98 -14.00 1.37
N ILE A 286 -4.95 -13.92 2.71
CA ILE A 286 -6.16 -13.94 3.55
C ILE A 286 -7.00 -12.69 3.24
N HIS A 287 -6.35 -11.53 3.20
CA HIS A 287 -6.93 -10.23 2.88
C HIS A 287 -8.14 -9.83 3.78
N PRO A 288 -7.96 -9.80 5.12
CA PRO A 288 -9.09 -9.73 6.05
C PRO A 288 -9.82 -8.38 6.09
N PHE A 289 -9.14 -7.26 5.84
CA PHE A 289 -9.73 -5.92 5.96
C PHE A 289 -10.18 -5.37 4.60
N GLU A 290 -10.98 -4.31 4.61
CA GLU A 290 -11.21 -3.52 3.39
C GLU A 290 -9.90 -2.84 2.98
N ASP A 291 -9.53 -1.72 3.59
CA ASP A 291 -8.26 -1.04 3.30
C ASP A 291 -7.16 -1.41 4.34
N GLY A 292 -5.91 -1.07 4.03
CA GLY A 292 -4.78 -1.15 4.96
C GLY A 292 -4.02 -2.46 4.94
N ASN A 293 -4.49 -3.49 4.23
CA ASN A 293 -3.88 -4.82 4.25
C ASN A 293 -2.41 -4.84 3.81
N GLY A 294 -2.03 -4.11 2.75
CA GLY A 294 -0.62 -4.04 2.32
C GLY A 294 0.28 -3.34 3.35
N ARG A 295 -0.24 -2.28 4.00
CA ARG A 295 0.43 -1.57 5.09
C ARG A 295 0.65 -2.50 6.28
N LEU A 296 -0.43 -3.07 6.81
CA LEU A 296 -0.37 -3.99 7.95
C LEU A 296 0.45 -5.25 7.65
N SER A 297 0.41 -5.77 6.42
CA SER A 297 1.26 -6.88 5.96
C SER A 297 2.74 -6.60 6.19
N ARG A 298 3.24 -5.40 5.81
CA ARG A 298 4.65 -5.01 5.97
C ARG A 298 5.02 -4.74 7.43
N MET A 299 4.07 -4.23 8.22
CA MET A 299 4.26 -4.05 9.67
C MET A 299 4.37 -5.42 10.39
N LEU A 300 3.45 -6.35 10.14
CA LEU A 300 3.50 -7.70 10.70
C LEU A 300 4.74 -8.47 10.23
N ALA A 301 5.13 -8.34 8.97
CA ALA A 301 6.36 -8.93 8.44
C ALA A 301 7.65 -8.36 9.07
N SER A 302 7.58 -7.24 9.78
CA SER A 302 8.71 -6.71 10.54
C SER A 302 8.95 -7.46 11.86
N ILE A 303 7.94 -8.13 12.41
CA ILE A 303 8.01 -8.79 13.73
C ILE A 303 9.20 -9.77 13.83
N PRO A 304 9.43 -10.73 12.91
CA PRO A 304 10.54 -11.67 13.02
C PRO A 304 11.93 -11.01 12.99
N LEU A 305 12.06 -9.87 12.32
CA LEU A 305 13.32 -9.12 12.27
C LEU A 305 13.57 -8.41 13.61
N LEU A 306 12.55 -7.73 14.16
CA LEU A 306 12.65 -7.00 15.43
C LEU A 306 13.08 -7.90 16.58
N LEU A 307 12.58 -9.13 16.61
CA LEU A 307 12.93 -10.13 17.64
C LEU A 307 14.32 -10.75 17.47
N GLN A 308 14.99 -10.52 16.34
CA GLN A 308 16.40 -10.86 16.11
C GLN A 308 17.32 -9.61 16.11
N GLU A 309 16.85 -8.51 16.72
CA GLU A 309 17.54 -7.20 16.80
C GLU A 309 17.90 -6.59 15.43
N LEU A 310 17.14 -6.93 14.39
CA LEU A 310 17.24 -6.36 13.04
C LEU A 310 16.28 -5.15 12.90
N PRO A 311 16.51 -4.24 11.92
CA PRO A 311 15.55 -3.19 11.61
C PRO A 311 14.21 -3.81 11.15
N PRO A 312 13.07 -3.11 11.32
CA PRO A 312 11.82 -3.56 10.73
C PRO A 312 11.92 -3.56 9.20
N ILE A 313 11.06 -4.31 8.52
CA ILE A 313 10.99 -4.32 7.06
C ILE A 313 10.60 -2.92 6.57
N CYS A 314 11.37 -2.36 5.65
CA CYS A 314 10.97 -1.15 4.92
C CYS A 314 11.26 -1.39 3.44
N ILE A 315 10.33 -1.04 2.57
CA ILE A 315 10.44 -1.27 1.12
C ILE A 315 10.18 0.08 0.47
N GLY A 316 11.18 0.62 -0.21
CA GLY A 316 11.04 1.88 -0.92
C GLY A 316 10.31 1.75 -2.26
N LEU A 317 9.83 2.88 -2.80
CA LEU A 317 9.16 2.93 -4.11
C LEU A 317 9.91 2.20 -5.25
N SER A 318 11.26 2.22 -5.26
CA SER A 318 12.06 1.53 -6.28
C SER A 318 11.81 0.02 -6.34
N GLU A 319 11.51 -0.60 -5.19
CA GLU A 319 11.24 -2.03 -5.08
C GLU A 319 9.75 -2.40 -5.19
N LYS A 320 8.84 -1.41 -5.30
CA LYS A 320 7.37 -1.63 -5.40
C LYS A 320 7.01 -2.67 -6.47
N SER A 321 7.62 -2.55 -7.66
CA SER A 321 7.36 -3.45 -8.79
C SER A 321 7.85 -4.87 -8.50
N ASN A 322 9.09 -5.01 -8.02
CA ASN A 322 9.71 -6.29 -7.69
C ASN A 322 8.93 -7.00 -6.57
N TYR A 323 8.63 -6.29 -5.48
CA TYR A 323 7.87 -6.80 -4.34
C TYR A 323 6.49 -7.33 -4.75
N ASN A 324 5.73 -6.54 -5.51
CA ASN A 324 4.42 -6.96 -6.01
C ASN A 324 4.52 -8.12 -7.02
N GLY A 325 5.57 -8.13 -7.85
CA GLY A 325 5.87 -9.22 -8.78
C GLY A 325 6.11 -10.55 -8.06
N PHE A 326 7.04 -10.57 -7.10
CA PHE A 326 7.37 -11.79 -6.36
C PHE A 326 6.28 -12.24 -5.40
N LEU A 327 5.54 -11.33 -4.75
CA LEU A 327 4.32 -11.70 -4.02
C LEU A 327 3.32 -12.46 -4.91
N ASN A 328 3.09 -11.98 -6.14
CA ASN A 328 2.18 -12.63 -7.08
C ASN A 328 2.74 -13.94 -7.64
N ALA A 329 4.06 -14.05 -7.82
CA ALA A 329 4.72 -15.30 -8.18
C ALA A 329 4.55 -16.36 -7.07
N THR A 330 4.89 -16.02 -5.82
CA THR A 330 4.73 -16.91 -4.65
C THR A 330 3.29 -17.40 -4.51
N ARG A 331 2.30 -16.50 -4.62
CA ARG A 331 0.85 -16.83 -4.62
C ARG A 331 0.44 -17.84 -5.68
N SER A 332 1.14 -17.83 -6.83
CA SER A 332 0.81 -18.63 -8.01
C SER A 332 1.47 -20.01 -7.96
N TYR A 333 2.72 -20.09 -7.50
CA TYR A 333 3.47 -21.36 -7.47
C TYR A 333 3.23 -22.18 -6.21
N ARG A 334 3.09 -21.55 -5.02
CA ARG A 334 2.80 -22.21 -3.72
C ARG A 334 3.71 -23.41 -3.39
N ASN A 335 4.92 -23.43 -3.93
CA ASN A 335 5.88 -24.53 -3.85
C ASN A 335 6.80 -24.45 -2.61
N GLY A 336 6.66 -23.43 -1.76
CA GLY A 336 7.56 -23.17 -0.63
C GLY A 336 8.83 -22.41 -0.98
N ASP A 337 8.99 -21.98 -2.25
CA ASP A 337 10.08 -21.11 -2.67
C ASP A 337 9.70 -19.64 -2.45
N TYR A 338 10.45 -18.97 -1.59
CA TYR A 338 10.30 -17.56 -1.26
C TYR A 338 11.61 -16.79 -1.50
N GLU A 339 12.62 -17.39 -2.14
CA GLU A 339 13.99 -16.86 -2.18
C GLU A 339 14.04 -15.44 -2.77
N GLU A 340 13.34 -15.18 -3.87
CA GLU A 340 13.27 -13.86 -4.49
C GLU A 340 12.48 -12.83 -3.67
N LEU A 341 11.41 -13.27 -2.98
CA LEU A 341 10.67 -12.38 -2.07
C LEU A 341 11.53 -12.00 -0.85
N MET A 342 12.29 -12.96 -0.31
CA MET A 342 13.26 -12.72 0.78
C MET A 342 14.37 -11.75 0.36
N LYS A 343 14.91 -11.91 -0.86
CA LYS A 343 15.90 -10.99 -1.44
C LYS A 343 15.36 -9.57 -1.58
N VAL A 344 14.12 -9.39 -2.06
CA VAL A 344 13.53 -8.05 -2.20
C VAL A 344 13.19 -7.41 -0.85
N LEU A 345 12.73 -8.20 0.12
CA LEU A 345 12.54 -7.72 1.50
C LEU A 345 13.86 -7.25 2.13
N HIS A 346 14.96 -7.99 1.92
CA HIS A 346 16.30 -7.61 2.38
C HIS A 346 16.81 -6.37 1.65
N GLN A 347 16.78 -6.35 0.32
CA GLN A 347 17.29 -5.26 -0.51
C GLN A 347 16.51 -3.96 -0.27
N GLY A 348 15.18 -4.02 -0.17
CA GLY A 348 14.36 -2.87 0.21
C GLY A 348 14.78 -2.29 1.55
N THR A 349 14.95 -3.16 2.56
CA THR A 349 15.30 -2.73 3.93
C THR A 349 16.71 -2.14 3.99
N LEU A 350 17.67 -2.71 3.26
CA LEU A 350 19.04 -2.21 3.14
C LEU A 350 19.10 -0.85 2.40
N SER A 351 18.30 -0.69 1.34
CA SER A 351 18.13 0.59 0.64
C SER A 351 17.52 1.64 1.56
N SER A 352 16.49 1.32 2.34
CA SER A 352 15.87 2.25 3.28
C SER A 352 16.74 2.60 4.49
N LEU A 353 17.61 1.70 4.97
CA LEU A 353 18.67 2.08 5.93
C LEU A 353 19.63 3.11 5.33
N SER A 354 19.97 2.95 4.04
CA SER A 354 20.85 3.88 3.32
C SER A 354 20.18 5.24 3.12
N GLN A 355 18.89 5.27 2.77
CA GLN A 355 18.07 6.49 2.73
C GLN A 355 18.00 7.18 4.10
N LEU A 356 17.69 6.44 5.17
CA LEU A 356 17.68 7.01 6.54
C LEU A 356 19.04 7.63 6.88
N ARG A 357 20.15 6.96 6.56
CA ARG A 357 21.49 7.51 6.77
C ARG A 357 21.69 8.85 6.04
N LEU A 358 21.16 9.00 4.83
CA LEU A 358 21.20 10.29 4.11
C LEU A 358 20.38 11.36 4.84
N HIS A 359 19.14 11.07 5.23
CA HIS A 359 18.30 11.99 6.00
C HIS A 359 18.91 12.37 7.36
N LEU A 360 19.62 11.45 8.02
CA LEU A 360 20.35 11.72 9.27
C LEU A 360 21.63 12.53 9.05
N SER A 361 22.31 12.31 7.93
CA SER A 361 23.59 12.96 7.62
C SER A 361 23.47 14.44 7.26
N GLY A 362 22.25 14.92 6.98
CA GLY A 362 21.88 16.33 6.95
C GLY A 362 22.91 17.22 6.26
N LEU A 363 23.01 17.13 4.93
CA LEU A 363 23.81 18.06 4.14
C LEU A 363 23.44 19.50 4.54
N GLN A 364 24.44 20.21 5.06
CA GLN A 364 24.44 21.66 5.12
C GLN A 364 24.31 22.18 3.69
N PHE A 365 23.22 22.89 3.40
CA PHE A 365 23.05 23.75 2.24
C PHE A 365 22.51 25.10 2.72
#